data_AF-A0A180EUW9-F1
#
_entry.id   AF-A0A180EUW9-F1
#
_cell.length_a   1.000
_cell.length_b   1.000
_cell.length_c   1.000
_cell.angle_alpha   90.00
_cell.angle_beta   90.00
_cell.angle_gamma   90.00
#
_symmetry.space_group_name_H-M   'P 1'
#
loop_
_entity.id
_entity.type
_entity.pdbx_description
1 polymer ?
#
loop_
_entity_poly.entity_id
_entity_poly.type
_entity_poly.pdbx_seq_one_letter_code
_entity_poly.pdbx_strand_id
1 'polypeptide(L)'
;MKGDTAFVAHFDRSGYNVVSVHAGNGGTVEPNEGFYDLNTPVTIRAVADTGYHFVKWTDEAGEWLSAENPHTFTARSDTALWAHFSNIYRVNLSAENGRITLGNGTCTYGTEVTAAADTDEGYYFVKWTNEEGDSLSAENPLTFTVMSDVTLQAHFSNIYRVSLSAENGTVTSGDGSCRYGTEVTAKADADKEWYHFVKWTNAAGDSLSAENPYTFRVKGNVEMRAHFVMDSYRVSTSAANGTITLDREGVYTRGAEAVATAVADYGYNFTRWENAAGDSLSADNPYRFAVWGDMGLTAVFSGIRTLVTAVATAGGRVTGGGHYDYGSQVTLTAFPDSGYRFENWTAGEKLTVQVGNADLSYGFLLIRTAFDAYRANFVKEDGGTDVGVGATHALPLPGAYHAEGVLHLVNLGGYSVSVSTMTGERVLQFTADGDDAEYAAALPAGVYILNAARWKERYVARKFVVK
;
A
#
# COMPACT_ATOMS: atom_id res chain seq x y z
N MET A 1 -114.39 94.31 22.72
CA MET A 1 -113.41 93.65 23.62
C MET A 1 -112.71 92.58 22.81
N LYS A 2 -111.37 92.62 22.78
CA LYS A 2 -110.53 91.63 22.10
C LYS A 2 -110.71 90.28 22.79
N GLY A 3 -111.01 89.23 22.03
CA GLY A 3 -110.99 87.84 22.49
C GLY A 3 -109.68 87.19 22.03
N ASP A 4 -109.00 86.55 22.97
CA ASP A 4 -107.69 85.93 22.83
C ASP A 4 -107.60 84.91 21.70
N THR A 5 -106.51 84.98 20.94
CA THR A 5 -106.09 83.90 20.04
C THR A 5 -105.11 83.01 20.80
N ALA A 6 -105.51 81.78 21.12
CA ALA A 6 -104.61 80.75 21.62
C ALA A 6 -103.87 80.08 20.44
N PHE A 7 -102.55 79.97 20.55
CA PHE A 7 -101.75 79.14 19.64
C PHE A 7 -101.53 77.76 20.28
N VAL A 8 -101.91 76.71 19.56
CA VAL A 8 -101.53 75.33 19.87
C VAL A 8 -100.35 74.98 18.97
N ALA A 9 -99.22 74.62 19.58
CA ALA A 9 -98.09 74.06 18.84
C ALA A 9 -98.39 72.58 18.56
N HIS A 10 -98.45 72.21 17.28
CA HIS A 10 -98.41 70.82 16.84
C HIS A 10 -96.94 70.45 16.63
N PHE A 11 -96.44 69.49 17.41
CA PHE A 11 -95.13 68.89 17.19
C PHE A 11 -95.32 67.62 16.37
N ASP A 12 -94.69 67.57 15.20
CA ASP A 12 -94.66 66.39 14.35
C ASP A 12 -93.57 65.42 14.85
N ARG A 13 -93.84 64.12 14.79
CA ARG A 13 -92.89 63.09 15.24
C ARG A 13 -91.84 62.90 14.15
N SER A 14 -90.58 63.23 14.43
CA SER A 14 -89.47 63.18 13.48
C SER A 14 -89.38 61.81 12.79
N GLY A 15 -89.38 61.77 11.45
CA GLY A 15 -89.28 60.54 10.63
C GLY A 15 -87.87 59.94 10.53
N TYR A 16 -86.98 60.32 11.44
CA TYR A 16 -85.57 59.94 11.47
C TYR A 16 -85.26 59.11 12.71
N ASN A 17 -84.39 58.12 12.56
CA ASN A 17 -83.77 57.41 13.67
C ASN A 17 -82.36 57.95 13.91
N VAL A 18 -81.98 58.04 15.18
CA VAL A 18 -80.61 58.38 15.59
C VAL A 18 -79.79 57.11 15.68
N VAL A 19 -78.67 57.07 14.95
CA VAL A 19 -77.67 56.02 15.12
C VAL A 19 -76.43 56.65 15.75
N SER A 20 -76.11 56.21 16.96
CA SER A 20 -74.90 56.62 17.68
C SER A 20 -73.91 55.45 17.74
N VAL A 21 -72.71 55.64 17.22
CA VAL A 21 -71.69 54.60 17.15
C VAL A 21 -70.51 55.01 18.00
N HIS A 22 -70.15 54.15 18.94
CA HIS A 22 -69.08 54.40 19.90
C HIS A 22 -67.93 53.44 19.65
N ALA A 23 -66.70 53.92 19.83
CA ALA A 23 -65.50 53.08 19.84
C ALA A 23 -65.07 52.82 21.28
N GLY A 24 -64.76 51.57 21.62
CA GLY A 24 -63.97 51.26 22.80
C GLY A 24 -62.51 51.71 22.65
N ASN A 25 -61.69 51.47 23.67
CA ASN A 25 -60.25 51.75 23.59
C ASN A 25 -59.59 50.95 22.45
N GLY A 26 -58.71 51.58 21.68
CA GLY A 26 -57.91 50.92 20.63
C GLY A 26 -58.46 51.04 19.22
N GLY A 27 -59.35 51.99 18.95
CA GLY A 27 -59.76 52.34 17.60
C GLY A 27 -60.76 53.48 17.55
N THR A 28 -61.26 53.76 16.35
CA THR A 28 -62.28 54.75 16.03
C THR A 28 -63.39 54.14 15.18
N VAL A 29 -64.50 54.86 15.02
CA VAL A 29 -65.66 54.43 14.24
C VAL A 29 -66.14 55.52 13.30
N GLU A 30 -66.61 55.13 12.12
CA GLU A 30 -67.12 56.02 11.08
C GLU A 30 -68.41 55.44 10.46
N PRO A 31 -69.52 56.20 10.42
CA PRO A 31 -69.75 57.47 11.12
C PRO A 31 -69.92 57.26 12.63
N ASN A 32 -69.60 58.29 13.42
CA ASN A 32 -69.76 58.31 14.88
C ASN A 32 -71.21 58.62 15.31
N GLU A 33 -71.92 59.43 14.53
CA GLU A 33 -73.35 59.71 14.75
C GLU A 33 -74.00 60.11 13.43
N GLY A 34 -75.27 59.75 13.23
CA GLY A 34 -76.04 60.16 12.06
C GLY A 34 -77.55 60.05 12.24
N PHE A 35 -78.28 60.90 11.50
CA PHE A 35 -79.73 60.84 11.39
C PHE A 35 -80.08 60.13 10.09
N TYR A 36 -80.87 59.06 10.20
CA TYR A 36 -81.21 58.20 9.08
C TYR A 36 -82.72 58.08 8.93
N ASP A 37 -83.22 58.18 7.70
CA ASP A 37 -84.63 57.95 7.42
C ASP A 37 -85.04 56.54 7.86
N LEU A 38 -86.25 56.39 8.37
CA LEU A 38 -86.79 55.12 8.83
C LEU A 38 -86.67 54.03 7.73
N ASN A 39 -86.15 52.85 8.11
CA ASN A 39 -85.90 51.69 7.24
C ASN A 39 -84.79 51.87 6.19
N THR A 40 -83.88 52.84 6.36
CA THR A 40 -82.70 52.93 5.49
C THR A 40 -81.55 52.04 5.98
N PRO A 41 -80.74 51.47 5.06
CA PRO A 41 -79.53 50.76 5.42
C PRO A 41 -78.44 51.75 5.87
N VAL A 42 -77.82 51.45 7.00
CA VAL A 42 -76.70 52.20 7.59
C VAL A 42 -75.48 51.31 7.60
N THR A 43 -74.37 51.79 7.03
CA THR A 43 -73.07 51.10 7.07
C THR A 43 -72.15 51.82 8.03
N ILE A 44 -71.61 51.08 8.99
CA ILE A 44 -70.66 51.56 9.99
C ILE A 44 -69.34 50.80 9.83
N ARG A 45 -68.23 51.50 10.05
CA ARG A 45 -66.88 50.94 9.96
C ARG A 45 -66.10 51.24 11.22
N ALA A 46 -65.42 50.23 11.75
CA ALA A 46 -64.44 50.38 12.80
C ALA A 46 -63.04 50.44 12.20
N VAL A 47 -62.22 51.39 12.64
CA VAL A 47 -60.81 51.53 12.24
C VAL A 47 -59.98 51.30 13.49
N ALA A 48 -59.25 50.18 13.53
CA ALA A 48 -58.43 49.86 14.68
C ALA A 48 -57.16 50.73 14.71
N ASP A 49 -56.74 51.13 15.91
CA ASP A 49 -55.45 51.78 16.12
C ASP A 49 -54.31 50.78 15.89
N THR A 50 -53.09 51.27 15.71
CA THR A 50 -51.91 50.41 15.53
C THR A 50 -51.78 49.44 16.72
N GLY A 51 -51.70 48.14 16.42
CA GLY A 51 -51.57 47.09 17.42
C GLY A 51 -52.88 46.58 18.03
N TYR A 52 -54.01 47.10 17.55
CA TYR A 52 -55.34 46.59 17.87
C TYR A 52 -55.97 45.97 16.62
N HIS A 53 -56.92 45.06 16.83
CA HIS A 53 -57.82 44.59 15.79
C HIS A 53 -59.27 44.73 16.27
N PHE A 54 -60.18 44.92 15.31
CA PHE A 54 -61.61 44.93 15.58
C PHE A 54 -62.08 43.52 15.94
N VAL A 55 -62.86 43.40 17.02
CA VAL A 55 -63.37 42.12 17.54
C VAL A 55 -64.84 41.92 17.19
N LYS A 56 -65.69 42.89 17.55
CA LYS A 56 -67.15 42.79 17.38
C LYS A 56 -67.87 44.12 17.59
N TRP A 57 -69.10 44.16 17.10
CA TRP A 57 -70.13 45.14 17.43
C TRP A 57 -71.08 44.60 18.50
N THR A 58 -71.46 45.44 19.46
CA THR A 58 -72.52 45.16 20.43
C THR A 58 -73.53 46.29 20.48
N ASP A 59 -74.72 46.01 21.02
CA ASP A 59 -75.69 47.05 21.36
C ASP A 59 -75.37 47.70 22.72
N GLU A 60 -76.27 48.59 23.18
CA GLU A 60 -76.18 49.29 24.47
C GLU A 60 -76.25 48.36 25.69
N ALA A 61 -76.97 47.24 25.58
CA ALA A 61 -77.02 46.24 26.64
C ALA A 61 -75.77 45.34 26.66
N GLY A 62 -74.87 45.48 25.67
CA GLY A 62 -73.69 44.65 25.50
C GLY A 62 -73.97 43.32 24.78
N GLU A 63 -75.16 43.16 24.21
CA GLU A 63 -75.54 41.98 23.44
C GLU A 63 -74.79 41.96 22.10
N TRP A 64 -74.43 40.75 21.66
CA TRP A 64 -73.68 40.55 20.43
C TRP A 64 -74.54 40.91 19.21
N LEU A 65 -73.99 41.73 18.29
CA LEU A 65 -74.66 42.10 17.05
C LEU A 65 -73.99 41.49 15.83
N SER A 66 -72.69 41.71 15.67
CA SER A 66 -71.95 41.25 14.50
C SER A 66 -70.44 41.26 14.75
N ALA A 67 -69.72 40.38 14.05
CA ALA A 67 -68.26 40.43 13.95
C ALA A 67 -67.77 40.99 12.61
N GLU A 68 -68.69 41.42 11.74
CA GLU A 68 -68.35 41.98 10.44
C GLU A 68 -67.92 43.45 10.56
N ASN A 69 -66.92 43.83 9.78
CA ASN A 69 -66.45 45.21 9.67
C ASN A 69 -65.99 45.49 8.23
N PRO A 70 -66.65 46.37 7.47
CA PRO A 70 -67.80 47.20 7.86
C PRO A 70 -69.08 46.39 8.15
N HIS A 71 -69.92 46.87 9.06
CA HIS A 71 -71.23 46.28 9.36
C HIS A 71 -72.35 47.11 8.74
N THR A 72 -73.34 46.47 8.13
CA THR A 72 -74.52 47.14 7.56
C THR A 72 -75.80 46.62 8.20
N PHE A 73 -76.64 47.52 8.70
CA PHE A 73 -77.93 47.17 9.32
C PHE A 73 -79.04 48.15 8.91
N THR A 74 -80.30 47.83 9.19
CA THR A 74 -81.44 48.72 8.88
C THR A 74 -81.84 49.53 10.10
N ALA A 75 -81.83 50.87 9.99
CA ALA A 75 -82.28 51.76 11.06
C ALA A 75 -83.81 51.71 11.22
N ARG A 76 -84.29 50.91 12.18
CA ARG A 76 -85.74 50.72 12.48
C ARG A 76 -86.21 51.51 13.71
N SER A 77 -85.28 51.86 14.58
CA SER A 77 -85.45 52.70 15.76
C SER A 77 -84.13 53.42 16.03
N ASP A 78 -84.10 54.30 17.02
CA ASP A 78 -82.84 54.78 17.58
C ASP A 78 -81.99 53.58 18.01
N THR A 79 -80.71 53.57 17.65
CA THR A 79 -79.79 52.46 17.92
C THR A 79 -78.43 53.00 18.33
N ALA A 80 -77.92 52.52 19.46
CA ALA A 80 -76.56 52.75 19.87
C ALA A 80 -75.74 51.47 19.70
N LEU A 81 -74.56 51.57 19.06
CA LEU A 81 -73.64 50.45 18.84
C LEU A 81 -72.24 50.76 19.39
N TRP A 82 -71.54 49.72 19.82
CA TRP A 82 -70.15 49.82 20.31
C TRP A 82 -69.23 48.89 19.53
N ALA A 83 -68.15 49.45 18.97
CA ALA A 83 -67.03 48.69 18.45
C ALA A 83 -66.08 48.27 19.57
N HIS A 84 -65.77 46.99 19.65
CA HIS A 84 -64.78 46.44 20.58
C HIS A 84 -63.50 46.11 19.84
N PHE A 85 -62.37 46.51 20.42
CA PHE A 85 -61.03 46.24 19.90
C PHE A 85 -60.21 45.44 20.91
N SER A 86 -59.26 44.66 20.42
CA SER A 86 -58.33 43.89 21.25
C SER A 86 -56.91 44.03 20.72
N ASN A 87 -55.94 44.14 21.63
CA ASN A 87 -54.52 44.05 21.31
C ASN A 87 -53.94 42.66 21.61
N ILE A 88 -54.79 41.67 21.91
CA ILE A 88 -54.40 40.29 22.19
C ILE A 88 -54.53 39.49 20.89
N TYR A 89 -53.44 38.88 20.44
CA TYR A 89 -53.37 38.01 19.27
C TYR A 89 -53.14 36.56 19.68
N ARG A 90 -53.56 35.63 18.83
CA ARG A 90 -53.45 34.19 19.04
C ARG A 90 -52.23 33.63 18.30
N VAL A 91 -51.44 32.83 19.01
CA VAL A 91 -50.35 32.03 18.49
C VAL A 91 -50.76 30.57 18.59
N ASN A 92 -51.01 29.93 17.44
CA ASN A 92 -51.37 28.52 17.32
C ASN A 92 -50.16 27.74 16.80
N LEU A 93 -49.53 26.96 17.66
CA LEU A 93 -48.41 26.10 17.30
C LEU A 93 -48.87 24.64 17.23
N SER A 94 -48.42 23.92 16.21
CA SER A 94 -48.69 22.49 16.03
C SER A 94 -47.41 21.72 15.67
N ALA A 95 -47.35 20.44 16.06
CA ALA A 95 -46.24 19.54 15.79
C ALA A 95 -46.78 18.14 15.50
N GLU A 96 -46.18 17.44 14.53
CA GLU A 96 -46.43 16.02 14.25
C GLU A 96 -45.11 15.25 14.34
N ASN A 97 -45.08 14.13 15.09
CA ASN A 97 -43.84 13.41 15.46
C ASN A 97 -42.89 14.21 16.38
N GLY A 98 -43.50 15.04 17.22
CA GLY A 98 -42.85 15.83 18.25
C GLY A 98 -43.90 16.54 19.11
N ARG A 99 -43.44 17.42 20.00
CA ARG A 99 -44.31 18.13 20.94
C ARG A 99 -43.91 19.60 21.04
N ILE A 100 -44.90 20.49 20.96
CA ILE A 100 -44.69 21.91 21.27
C ILE A 100 -44.42 22.07 22.78
N THR A 101 -43.32 22.75 23.12
CA THR A 101 -42.90 22.99 24.51
C THR A 101 -43.04 24.44 24.94
N LEU A 102 -43.01 25.40 24.02
CA LEU A 102 -43.10 26.83 24.32
C LEU A 102 -43.83 27.62 23.21
N GLY A 103 -44.46 28.74 23.59
CA GLY A 103 -44.93 29.77 22.66
C GLY A 103 -46.38 29.66 22.18
N ASN A 104 -47.11 28.61 22.57
CA ASN A 104 -48.52 28.45 22.20
C ASN A 104 -49.44 29.21 23.15
N GLY A 105 -50.47 29.90 22.62
CA GLY A 105 -51.45 30.62 23.43
C GLY A 105 -51.83 31.98 22.88
N THR A 106 -52.11 32.94 23.76
CA THR A 106 -52.47 34.31 23.38
C THR A 106 -51.51 35.29 24.03
N CYS A 107 -51.13 36.35 23.31
CA CYS A 107 -50.20 37.37 23.79
C CYS A 107 -50.57 38.75 23.25
N THR A 108 -50.03 39.80 23.86
CA THR A 108 -50.27 41.17 23.43
C THR A 108 -49.44 41.53 22.21
N TYR A 109 -49.95 42.46 21.39
CA TYR A 109 -49.24 43.03 20.25
C TYR A 109 -47.83 43.50 20.59
N GLY A 110 -46.88 43.24 19.69
CA GLY A 110 -45.48 43.67 19.84
C GLY A 110 -44.69 42.85 20.85
N THR A 111 -45.29 41.82 21.46
CA THR A 111 -44.58 40.92 22.37
C THR A 111 -43.71 39.96 21.57
N GLU A 112 -42.49 39.74 22.04
CA GLU A 112 -41.62 38.70 21.51
C GLU A 112 -42.00 37.34 22.10
N VAL A 113 -42.23 36.36 21.23
CA VAL A 113 -42.59 34.99 21.58
C VAL A 113 -41.51 34.04 21.07
N THR A 114 -41.13 33.08 21.91
CA THR A 114 -40.24 31.99 21.53
C THR A 114 -41.06 30.70 21.37
N ALA A 115 -41.15 30.21 20.14
CA ALA A 115 -41.71 28.90 19.81
C ALA A 115 -40.61 27.84 19.92
N ALA A 116 -40.89 26.77 20.67
CA ALA A 116 -39.98 25.65 20.81
C ALA A 116 -40.76 24.34 20.69
N ALA A 117 -40.11 23.32 20.13
CA ALA A 117 -40.64 21.98 20.05
C ALA A 117 -39.58 20.93 20.38
N ASP A 118 -39.97 19.87 21.07
CA ASP A 118 -39.14 18.69 21.29
C ASP A 118 -39.48 17.61 20.26
N THR A 119 -38.47 16.85 19.86
CA THR A 119 -38.56 15.76 18.89
C THR A 119 -38.95 14.45 19.58
N ASP A 120 -39.78 13.62 18.95
CA ASP A 120 -39.92 12.23 19.36
C ASP A 120 -38.64 11.43 19.09
N GLU A 121 -38.48 10.27 19.75
CA GLU A 121 -37.28 9.43 19.57
C GLU A 121 -37.05 9.08 18.09
N GLY A 122 -35.83 9.31 17.60
CA GLY A 122 -35.44 9.01 16.24
C GLY A 122 -35.82 10.06 15.20
N TYR A 123 -36.56 11.10 15.59
CA TYR A 123 -36.82 12.25 14.73
C TYR A 123 -35.85 13.41 15.03
N TYR A 124 -35.62 14.26 14.04
CA TYR A 124 -34.95 15.55 14.22
C TYR A 124 -35.82 16.67 13.66
N PHE A 125 -35.68 17.86 14.23
CA PHE A 125 -36.37 19.06 13.79
C PHE A 125 -35.86 19.49 12.41
N VAL A 126 -36.78 19.79 11.49
CA VAL A 126 -36.45 20.22 10.13
C VAL A 126 -36.68 21.72 9.99
N LYS A 127 -37.89 22.20 10.28
CA LYS A 127 -38.27 23.62 10.10
C LYS A 127 -39.63 23.96 10.71
N TRP A 128 -39.85 25.27 10.87
CA TRP A 128 -41.16 25.89 11.09
C TRP A 128 -41.76 26.35 9.77
N THR A 129 -43.07 26.14 9.58
CA THR A 129 -43.83 26.71 8.46
C THR A 129 -45.03 27.52 8.94
N ASN A 130 -45.52 28.45 8.12
CA ASN A 130 -46.82 29.10 8.33
C ASN A 130 -47.98 28.17 7.88
N GLU A 131 -49.21 28.67 7.97
CA GLU A 131 -50.43 27.99 7.52
C GLU A 131 -50.47 27.74 6.01
N GLU A 132 -49.84 28.61 5.21
CA GLU A 132 -49.73 28.48 3.75
C GLU A 132 -48.67 27.43 3.33
N GLY A 133 -47.89 26.92 4.28
CA GLY A 133 -46.83 25.94 4.06
C GLY A 133 -45.44 26.54 3.74
N ASP A 134 -45.32 27.87 3.78
CA ASP A 134 -44.05 28.55 3.55
C ASP A 134 -43.07 28.29 4.69
N SER A 135 -41.81 28.10 4.32
CA SER A 135 -40.73 27.83 5.28
C SER A 135 -40.27 29.14 5.92
N LEU A 136 -40.37 29.20 7.25
CA LEU A 136 -40.03 30.40 8.02
C LEU A 136 -38.64 30.31 8.64
N SER A 137 -38.29 29.16 9.23
CA SER A 137 -36.99 28.96 9.88
C SER A 137 -36.66 27.48 10.00
N ALA A 138 -35.37 27.12 9.85
CA ALA A 138 -34.85 25.79 10.18
C ALA A 138 -34.34 25.70 11.63
N GLU A 139 -34.36 26.83 12.36
CA GLU A 139 -33.92 26.90 13.75
C GLU A 139 -35.05 26.53 14.71
N ASN A 140 -34.67 25.84 15.79
CA ASN A 140 -35.55 25.54 16.91
C ASN A 140 -34.73 25.70 18.19
N PRO A 141 -35.08 26.66 19.07
CA PRO A 141 -36.30 27.48 19.06
C PRO A 141 -36.32 28.62 18.03
N LEU A 142 -37.53 29.05 17.65
CA LEU A 142 -37.79 30.22 16.78
C LEU A 142 -38.33 31.38 17.62
N THR A 143 -37.72 32.56 17.50
CA THR A 143 -38.17 33.79 18.16
C THR A 143 -38.75 34.76 17.14
N PHE A 144 -39.92 35.34 17.43
CA PHE A 144 -40.61 36.30 16.57
C PHE A 144 -41.47 37.28 17.36
N THR A 145 -41.74 38.45 16.79
CA THR A 145 -42.64 39.45 17.37
C THR A 145 -44.06 39.26 16.85
N VAL A 146 -45.05 39.26 17.75
CA VAL A 146 -46.45 39.05 17.38
C VAL A 146 -47.08 40.35 16.91
N MET A 147 -47.34 40.42 15.61
CA MET A 147 -47.95 41.58 14.94
C MET A 147 -49.37 41.32 14.45
N SER A 148 -49.76 40.04 14.39
CA SER A 148 -51.07 39.52 14.00
C SER A 148 -51.27 38.14 14.63
N ASP A 149 -52.40 37.49 14.37
CA ASP A 149 -52.52 36.06 14.66
C ASP A 149 -51.46 35.28 13.87
N VAL A 150 -50.87 34.27 14.51
CA VAL A 150 -49.78 33.47 13.96
C VAL A 150 -50.13 31.99 14.11
N THR A 151 -50.08 31.26 13.00
CA THR A 151 -50.18 29.81 12.98
C THR A 151 -48.87 29.23 12.47
N LEU A 152 -48.19 28.42 13.29
CA LEU A 152 -46.95 27.75 12.90
C LEU A 152 -47.06 26.23 13.06
N GLN A 153 -46.40 25.51 12.17
CA GLN A 153 -46.23 24.07 12.26
C GLN A 153 -44.75 23.70 12.34
N ALA A 154 -44.37 22.90 13.35
CA ALA A 154 -43.06 22.27 13.43
C ALA A 154 -43.04 20.98 12.61
N HIS A 155 -42.07 20.88 11.71
CA HIS A 155 -41.85 19.71 10.86
C HIS A 155 -40.65 18.91 11.33
N PHE A 156 -40.80 17.59 11.35
CA PHE A 156 -39.80 16.64 11.81
C PHE A 156 -39.55 15.57 10.75
N SER A 157 -38.34 15.02 10.75
CA SER A 157 -37.95 13.92 9.85
C SER A 157 -37.24 12.83 10.63
N ASN A 158 -37.46 11.58 10.25
CA ASN A 158 -36.69 10.43 10.73
C ASN A 158 -35.78 9.85 9.65
N ILE A 159 -35.58 10.57 8.54
CA ILE A 159 -34.71 10.15 7.45
C ILE A 159 -33.32 10.76 7.67
N TYR A 160 -32.34 9.89 7.91
CA TYR A 160 -30.94 10.25 8.08
C TYR A 160 -30.12 9.88 6.86
N ARG A 161 -29.05 10.64 6.63
CA ARG A 161 -28.12 10.40 5.53
C ARG A 161 -26.96 9.52 6.00
N VAL A 162 -26.70 8.47 5.26
CA VAL A 162 -25.48 7.66 5.32
C VAL A 162 -24.63 8.07 4.12
N SER A 163 -23.43 8.58 4.39
CA SER A 163 -22.45 8.99 3.39
C SER A 163 -21.21 8.14 3.54
N LEU A 164 -21.00 7.24 2.59
CA LEU A 164 -19.88 6.32 2.55
C LEU A 164 -18.89 6.77 1.47
N SER A 165 -17.62 6.72 1.80
CA SER A 165 -16.51 6.98 0.87
C SER A 165 -15.48 5.87 0.97
N ALA A 166 -14.63 5.75 -0.04
CA ALA A 166 -13.52 4.79 -0.05
C ALA A 166 -12.29 5.45 -0.68
N GLU A 167 -11.11 5.13 -0.17
CA GLU A 167 -9.82 5.51 -0.74
C GLU A 167 -9.12 4.25 -1.26
N ASN A 168 -8.69 4.26 -2.54
CA ASN A 168 -8.19 3.07 -3.26
C ASN A 168 -9.20 1.91 -3.35
N GLY A 169 -10.49 2.24 -3.28
CA GLY A 169 -11.60 1.32 -3.41
C GLY A 169 -12.87 2.06 -3.79
N THR A 170 -13.92 1.29 -4.06
CA THR A 170 -15.23 1.78 -4.45
C THR A 170 -16.29 1.26 -3.48
N VAL A 171 -17.14 2.13 -2.97
CA VAL A 171 -18.31 1.74 -2.17
C VAL A 171 -19.33 1.05 -3.10
N THR A 172 -19.73 -0.17 -2.75
CA THR A 172 -20.66 -0.98 -3.55
C THR A 172 -22.03 -1.14 -2.90
N SER A 173 -22.19 -0.87 -1.60
CA SER A 173 -23.50 -0.80 -0.94
C SER A 173 -23.50 0.04 0.33
N GLY A 174 -24.69 0.48 0.74
CA GLY A 174 -24.95 1.10 2.05
C GLY A 174 -24.97 2.64 2.07
N ASP A 175 -24.68 3.29 0.93
CA ASP A 175 -24.79 4.75 0.81
C ASP A 175 -26.25 5.18 0.53
N GLY A 176 -26.65 6.32 1.08
CA GLY A 176 -27.95 6.93 0.81
C GLY A 176 -28.73 7.35 2.05
N SER A 177 -30.00 7.68 1.87
CA SER A 177 -30.88 8.13 2.95
C SER A 177 -31.79 7.01 3.42
N CYS A 178 -31.89 6.80 4.73
CA CYS A 178 -32.69 5.73 5.33
C CYS A 178 -33.35 6.21 6.63
N ARG A 179 -34.38 5.47 7.07
CA ARG A 179 -35.13 5.81 8.28
C ARG A 179 -34.34 5.45 9.54
N TYR A 180 -34.57 6.18 10.62
CA TYR A 180 -34.07 5.86 11.96
C TYR A 180 -34.29 4.39 12.30
N GLY A 181 -33.27 3.78 12.88
CA GLY A 181 -33.32 2.39 13.32
C GLY A 181 -33.24 1.37 12.18
N THR A 182 -33.10 1.77 10.92
CA THR A 182 -32.83 0.86 9.81
C THR A 182 -31.43 0.26 9.98
N GLU A 183 -31.29 -1.04 9.71
CA GLU A 183 -29.99 -1.69 9.59
C GLU A 183 -29.45 -1.51 8.17
N VAL A 184 -28.24 -0.98 8.06
CA VAL A 184 -27.56 -0.71 6.81
C VAL A 184 -26.29 -1.56 6.76
N THR A 185 -26.03 -2.16 5.60
CA THR A 185 -24.82 -2.92 5.33
C THR A 185 -23.92 -2.14 4.37
N ALA A 186 -22.88 -1.54 4.92
CA ALA A 186 -21.83 -0.88 4.16
C ALA A 186 -20.88 -1.93 3.57
N LYS A 187 -20.65 -1.84 2.26
CA LYS A 187 -19.68 -2.67 1.55
C LYS A 187 -18.84 -1.80 0.63
N ALA A 188 -17.55 -2.06 0.61
CA ALA A 188 -16.65 -1.50 -0.38
C ALA A 188 -15.79 -2.61 -0.99
N ASP A 189 -15.44 -2.48 -2.25
CA ASP A 189 -14.54 -3.41 -2.94
C ASP A 189 -13.27 -2.63 -3.34
N ALA A 190 -12.12 -3.29 -3.29
CA ALA A 190 -10.85 -2.68 -3.67
C ALA A 190 -10.85 -2.37 -5.17
N ASP A 191 -10.28 -1.22 -5.57
CA ASP A 191 -10.25 -0.84 -6.99
C ASP A 191 -9.28 -1.72 -7.81
N LYS A 192 -8.32 -2.34 -7.13
CA LYS A 192 -7.32 -3.25 -7.70
C LYS A 192 -7.07 -4.43 -6.77
N GLU A 193 -6.67 -5.56 -7.35
CA GLU A 193 -6.41 -6.82 -6.64
C GLU A 193 -5.19 -6.81 -5.70
N TRP A 194 -4.41 -5.73 -5.68
CA TRP A 194 -3.27 -5.55 -4.78
C TRP A 194 -3.56 -4.56 -3.65
N TYR A 195 -4.83 -4.20 -3.46
CA TYR A 195 -5.30 -3.50 -2.29
C TYR A 195 -6.20 -4.43 -1.49
N HIS A 196 -6.03 -4.47 -0.17
CA HIS A 196 -6.93 -5.17 0.73
C HIS A 196 -7.62 -4.19 1.67
N PHE A 197 -8.87 -4.51 2.01
CA PHE A 197 -9.64 -3.74 2.97
C PHE A 197 -9.03 -3.89 4.37
N VAL A 198 -8.89 -2.78 5.08
CA VAL A 198 -8.37 -2.77 6.46
C VAL A 198 -9.46 -2.43 7.46
N LYS A 199 -10.19 -1.33 7.24
CA LYS A 199 -11.22 -0.85 8.19
C LYS A 199 -12.11 0.23 7.61
N TRP A 200 -13.23 0.43 8.29
CA TRP A 200 -14.06 1.62 8.21
C TRP A 200 -13.71 2.60 9.33
N THR A 201 -13.68 3.91 9.02
CA THR A 201 -13.54 4.99 10.01
C THR A 201 -14.67 6.00 9.92
N ASN A 202 -14.90 6.78 10.98
CA ASN A 202 -15.77 7.95 10.93
C ASN A 202 -15.05 9.17 10.29
N ALA A 203 -15.73 10.32 10.23
CA ALA A 203 -15.15 11.58 9.76
C ALA A 203 -13.98 12.12 10.61
N ALA A 204 -13.94 11.79 11.91
CA ALA A 204 -12.84 12.16 12.80
C ALA A 204 -11.61 11.25 12.65
N GLY A 205 -11.71 10.14 11.90
CA GLY A 205 -10.66 9.16 11.70
C GLY A 205 -10.66 8.01 12.72
N ASP A 206 -11.63 7.97 13.64
CA ASP A 206 -11.76 6.87 14.60
C ASP A 206 -12.18 5.58 13.90
N SER A 207 -11.62 4.46 14.34
CA SER A 207 -11.92 3.15 13.76
C SER A 207 -13.28 2.65 14.22
N LEU A 208 -14.16 2.33 13.26
CA LEU A 208 -15.51 1.86 13.52
C LEU A 208 -15.60 0.33 13.43
N SER A 209 -14.99 -0.27 12.41
CA SER A 209 -15.00 -1.72 12.19
C SER A 209 -13.88 -2.16 11.26
N ALA A 210 -13.33 -3.35 11.48
CA ALA A 210 -12.40 -4.02 10.55
C ALA A 210 -13.11 -5.03 9.63
N GLU A 211 -14.44 -5.16 9.75
CA GLU A 211 -15.25 -6.05 8.93
C GLU A 211 -15.68 -5.36 7.62
N ASN A 212 -15.74 -6.13 6.54
CA ASN A 212 -16.30 -5.72 5.26
C ASN A 212 -16.93 -6.93 4.56
N PRO A 213 -18.27 -7.00 4.44
CA PRO A 213 -19.24 -5.94 4.73
C PRO A 213 -19.42 -5.63 6.24
N TYR A 214 -19.77 -4.39 6.56
CA TYR A 214 -20.06 -3.92 7.92
C TYR A 214 -21.54 -3.54 8.06
N THR A 215 -22.24 -4.20 8.98
CA THR A 215 -23.65 -3.91 9.28
C THR A 215 -23.78 -3.10 10.56
N PHE A 216 -24.55 -2.01 10.50
CA PHE A 216 -24.83 -1.15 11.65
C PHE A 216 -26.25 -0.59 11.59
N ARG A 217 -26.73 -0.11 12.75
CA ARG A 217 -28.06 0.49 12.87
C ARG A 217 -27.98 2.01 12.88
N VAL A 218 -28.77 2.66 12.03
CA VAL A 218 -28.73 4.11 11.86
C VAL A 218 -29.43 4.80 13.02
N LYS A 219 -28.67 5.62 13.76
CA LYS A 219 -29.17 6.43 14.90
C LYS A 219 -29.10 7.94 14.65
N GLY A 220 -28.59 8.35 13.49
CA GLY A 220 -28.31 9.73 13.13
C GLY A 220 -27.65 9.77 11.76
N ASN A 221 -27.20 10.96 11.32
CA ASN A 221 -26.37 11.06 10.12
C ASN A 221 -25.06 10.31 10.34
N VAL A 222 -24.66 9.52 9.35
CA VAL A 222 -23.45 8.69 9.40
C VAL A 222 -22.54 9.08 8.26
N GLU A 223 -21.28 9.36 8.57
CA GLU A 223 -20.23 9.55 7.59
C GLU A 223 -19.11 8.56 7.85
N MET A 224 -18.78 7.74 6.85
CA MET A 224 -17.77 6.70 6.97
C MET A 224 -16.84 6.64 5.77
N ARG A 225 -15.60 6.20 6.02
CA ARG A 225 -14.60 5.96 4.99
C ARG A 225 -14.05 4.55 5.08
N ALA A 226 -14.05 3.80 3.98
CA ALA A 226 -13.33 2.55 3.84
C ALA A 226 -11.85 2.82 3.50
N HIS A 227 -10.96 2.14 4.22
CA HIS A 227 -9.52 2.24 4.03
C HIS A 227 -9.00 0.95 3.42
N PHE A 228 -8.28 1.10 2.32
CA PHE A 228 -7.59 0.02 1.63
C PHE A 228 -6.09 0.26 1.67
N VAL A 229 -5.32 -0.79 1.95
CA VAL A 229 -3.86 -0.74 2.00
C VAL A 229 -3.30 -1.58 0.86
N MET A 230 -2.28 -1.04 0.20
CA MET A 230 -1.57 -1.73 -0.86
C MET A 230 -0.73 -2.87 -0.30
N ASP A 231 -0.84 -4.06 -0.89
CA ASP A 231 0.00 -5.20 -0.58
C ASP A 231 1.45 -4.92 -1.00
N SER A 232 2.37 -5.14 -0.06
CA SER A 232 3.80 -5.04 -0.30
C SER A 232 4.52 -6.24 0.29
N TYR A 233 5.60 -6.64 -0.36
CA TYR A 233 6.38 -7.82 -0.05
C TYR A 233 7.87 -7.49 -0.01
N ARG A 234 8.61 -8.28 0.76
CA ARG A 234 10.04 -8.15 0.94
C ARG A 234 10.80 -9.13 0.06
N VAL A 235 11.77 -8.61 -0.68
CA VAL A 235 12.83 -9.38 -1.33
C VAL A 235 14.06 -9.32 -0.44
N SER A 236 14.46 -10.47 0.07
CA SER A 236 15.70 -10.64 0.84
C SER A 236 16.79 -11.21 -0.05
N THR A 237 18.05 -10.78 0.15
CA THR A 237 19.18 -11.18 -0.70
C THR A 237 20.28 -11.83 0.10
N SER A 238 20.98 -12.81 -0.49
CA SER A 238 22.13 -13.48 0.12
C SER A 238 23.20 -13.81 -0.92
N ALA A 239 24.47 -13.55 -0.59
CA ALA A 239 25.62 -13.86 -1.43
C ALA A 239 26.87 -14.11 -0.57
N ALA A 240 27.65 -15.16 -0.87
CA ALA A 240 28.85 -15.53 -0.11
C ALA A 240 30.18 -15.16 -0.80
N ASN A 241 30.20 -14.99 -2.13
CA ASN A 241 31.40 -14.68 -2.93
C ASN A 241 31.12 -13.55 -3.94
N GLY A 242 30.37 -12.56 -3.49
CA GLY A 242 29.93 -11.43 -4.28
C GLY A 242 28.93 -10.58 -3.51
N THR A 243 28.40 -9.57 -4.19
CA THR A 243 27.38 -8.68 -3.65
C THR A 243 26.15 -8.68 -4.54
N ILE A 244 25.00 -8.34 -3.95
CA ILE A 244 23.74 -8.18 -4.66
C ILE A 244 23.28 -6.74 -4.45
N THR A 245 22.94 -6.08 -5.54
CA THR A 245 22.30 -4.76 -5.54
C THR A 245 20.89 -4.91 -6.09
N LEU A 246 19.92 -4.45 -5.33
CA LEU A 246 18.54 -4.31 -5.78
C LEU A 246 18.32 -2.91 -6.33
N ASP A 247 17.35 -2.76 -7.23
CA ASP A 247 16.91 -1.47 -7.77
C ASP A 247 16.25 -0.54 -6.73
N ARG A 248 15.84 -1.09 -5.58
CA ARG A 248 15.28 -0.36 -4.44
C ARG A 248 15.56 -1.11 -3.12
N GLU A 249 15.07 -0.58 -2.00
CA GLU A 249 15.35 -1.06 -0.63
C GLU A 249 14.72 -2.43 -0.26
N GLY A 250 14.52 -3.35 -1.21
CA GLY A 250 14.04 -4.69 -0.89
C GLY A 250 12.55 -4.79 -0.59
N VAL A 251 11.76 -3.71 -0.69
CA VAL A 251 10.31 -3.73 -0.48
C VAL A 251 9.60 -3.37 -1.79
N TYR A 252 8.69 -4.24 -2.22
CA TYR A 252 8.05 -4.19 -3.52
C TYR A 252 6.54 -4.27 -3.38
N THR A 253 5.82 -3.41 -4.08
CA THR A 253 4.36 -3.53 -4.20
C THR A 253 4.02 -4.80 -5.00
N ARG A 254 2.91 -5.47 -4.67
CA ARG A 254 2.48 -6.69 -5.35
C ARG A 254 2.43 -6.51 -6.88
N GLY A 255 3.07 -7.41 -7.61
CA GLY A 255 3.17 -7.42 -9.07
C GLY A 255 4.23 -6.48 -9.65
N ALA A 256 4.91 -5.67 -8.84
CA ALA A 256 5.95 -4.78 -9.35
C ALA A 256 7.17 -5.57 -9.84
N GLU A 257 7.79 -5.06 -10.90
CA GLU A 257 9.08 -5.55 -11.38
C GLU A 257 10.19 -5.16 -10.39
N ALA A 258 11.05 -6.12 -10.09
CA ALA A 258 12.28 -5.99 -9.35
C ALA A 258 13.47 -6.29 -10.24
N VAL A 259 14.59 -5.61 -9.98
CA VAL A 259 15.85 -5.88 -10.68
C VAL A 259 16.94 -6.17 -9.67
N ALA A 260 17.51 -7.36 -9.75
CA ALA A 260 18.65 -7.77 -8.95
C ALA A 260 19.90 -7.87 -9.82
N THR A 261 20.99 -7.24 -9.37
CA THR A 261 22.29 -7.27 -10.04
C THR A 261 23.31 -7.88 -9.10
N ALA A 262 23.96 -8.96 -9.55
CA ALA A 262 25.04 -9.61 -8.84
C ALA A 262 26.39 -9.06 -9.32
N VAL A 263 27.28 -8.74 -8.39
CA VAL A 263 28.67 -8.40 -8.70
C VAL A 263 29.54 -9.44 -8.01
N ALA A 264 30.28 -10.21 -8.79
CA ALA A 264 31.16 -11.25 -8.27
C ALA A 264 32.37 -10.63 -7.57
N ASP A 265 32.79 -11.23 -6.46
CA ASP A 265 34.07 -10.90 -5.85
C ASP A 265 35.23 -11.35 -6.75
N TYR A 266 36.42 -10.81 -6.49
CA TYR A 266 37.61 -11.15 -7.26
C TYR A 266 37.87 -12.67 -7.22
N GLY A 267 38.03 -13.27 -8.40
CA GLY A 267 38.28 -14.71 -8.55
C GLY A 267 37.03 -15.56 -8.73
N TYR A 268 35.85 -14.95 -8.75
CA TYR A 268 34.58 -15.63 -8.97
C TYR A 268 33.88 -15.12 -10.23
N ASN A 269 33.02 -15.95 -10.81
CA ASN A 269 32.04 -15.55 -11.81
C ASN A 269 30.63 -15.80 -11.26
N PHE A 270 29.68 -14.95 -11.65
CA PHE A 270 28.27 -15.20 -11.37
C PHE A 270 27.80 -16.40 -12.20
N THR A 271 27.05 -17.32 -11.59
CA THR A 271 26.52 -18.49 -12.27
C THR A 271 25.01 -18.43 -12.42
N ARG A 272 24.26 -18.22 -11.32
CA ARG A 272 22.80 -18.21 -11.32
C ARG A 272 22.22 -17.58 -10.05
N TRP A 273 20.95 -17.21 -10.15
CA TRP A 273 20.08 -16.84 -9.05
C TRP A 273 19.29 -18.06 -8.58
N GLU A 274 19.12 -18.17 -7.27
CA GLU A 274 18.40 -19.27 -6.61
C GLU A 274 17.42 -18.76 -5.57
N ASN A 275 16.38 -19.55 -5.29
CA ASN A 275 15.48 -19.29 -4.17
C ASN A 275 16.07 -19.86 -2.86
N ALA A 276 15.36 -19.69 -1.74
CA ALA A 276 15.77 -20.25 -0.44
C ALA A 276 15.81 -21.79 -0.39
N ALA A 277 15.12 -22.48 -1.31
CA ALA A 277 15.13 -23.93 -1.43
C ALA A 277 16.29 -24.46 -2.31
N GLY A 278 17.05 -23.58 -2.96
CA GLY A 278 18.15 -23.94 -3.89
C GLY A 278 17.69 -24.15 -5.34
N ASP A 279 16.41 -23.91 -5.65
CA ASP A 279 15.92 -24.02 -7.02
C ASP A 279 16.47 -22.88 -7.87
N SER A 280 16.85 -23.21 -9.11
CA SER A 280 17.33 -22.24 -10.08
C SER A 280 16.19 -21.30 -10.51
N LEU A 281 16.38 -19.99 -10.33
CA LEU A 281 15.43 -18.97 -10.76
C LEU A 281 15.81 -18.37 -12.12
N SER A 282 17.09 -18.01 -12.31
CA SER A 282 17.58 -17.43 -13.56
C SER A 282 19.10 -17.51 -13.65
N ALA A 283 19.65 -17.62 -14.86
CA ALA A 283 21.09 -17.46 -15.13
C ALA A 283 21.46 -16.05 -15.61
N ASP A 284 20.47 -15.17 -15.81
CA ASP A 284 20.68 -13.82 -16.31
C ASP A 284 21.14 -12.88 -15.21
N ASN A 285 22.07 -11.99 -15.53
CA ASN A 285 22.53 -10.93 -14.64
C ASN A 285 22.68 -9.62 -15.43
N PRO A 286 21.83 -8.59 -15.18
CA PRO A 286 20.84 -8.49 -14.11
C PRO A 286 19.59 -9.38 -14.30
N TYR A 287 18.98 -9.81 -13.20
CA TYR A 287 17.72 -10.58 -13.20
C TYR A 287 16.52 -9.69 -12.94
N ARG A 288 15.53 -9.75 -13.84
CA ARG A 288 14.26 -9.02 -13.78
C ARG A 288 13.12 -9.97 -13.47
N PHE A 289 12.31 -9.67 -12.47
CA PHE A 289 11.20 -10.54 -12.04
C PHE A 289 10.07 -9.75 -11.38
N ALA A 290 8.85 -10.28 -11.40
CA ALA A 290 7.71 -9.68 -10.71
C ALA A 290 7.55 -10.24 -9.29
N VAL A 291 7.29 -9.38 -8.31
CA VAL A 291 7.17 -9.76 -6.89
C VAL A 291 5.71 -10.03 -6.53
N TRP A 292 5.37 -11.27 -6.24
CA TRP A 292 4.00 -11.69 -5.86
C TRP A 292 3.85 -12.10 -4.40
N GLY A 293 4.95 -12.16 -3.66
CA GLY A 293 5.04 -12.57 -2.27
C GLY A 293 6.45 -12.32 -1.74
N ASP A 294 6.64 -12.50 -0.43
CA ASP A 294 7.96 -12.46 0.17
C ASP A 294 8.85 -13.54 -0.45
N MET A 295 10.07 -13.16 -0.86
CA MET A 295 11.00 -14.11 -1.47
C MET A 295 12.44 -13.87 -1.04
N GLY A 296 13.19 -14.97 -0.97
CA GLY A 296 14.64 -14.99 -0.81
C GLY A 296 15.32 -15.20 -2.15
N LEU A 297 16.30 -14.37 -2.44
CA LEU A 297 17.11 -14.41 -3.66
C LEU A 297 18.59 -14.60 -3.30
N THR A 298 19.17 -15.71 -3.75
CA THR A 298 20.57 -16.02 -3.52
C THR A 298 21.35 -15.91 -4.83
N ALA A 299 22.43 -15.13 -4.85
CA ALA A 299 23.36 -15.13 -5.98
C ALA A 299 24.42 -16.20 -5.76
N VAL A 300 24.53 -17.12 -6.71
CA VAL A 300 25.53 -18.19 -6.68
C VAL A 300 26.65 -17.87 -7.65
N PHE A 301 27.86 -18.11 -7.18
CA PHE A 301 29.10 -17.78 -7.85
C PHE A 301 30.01 -19.01 -7.88
N SER A 302 30.79 -19.18 -8.94
CA SER A 302 31.80 -20.23 -9.03
C SER A 302 33.21 -19.65 -9.13
N GLY A 303 34.18 -20.34 -8.53
CA GLY A 303 35.58 -19.95 -8.58
C GLY A 303 36.12 -20.10 -10.00
N ILE A 304 36.86 -19.09 -10.45
CA ILE A 304 37.60 -19.14 -11.72
C ILE A 304 38.82 -20.02 -11.51
N ARG A 305 39.05 -20.96 -12.43
CA ARG A 305 40.26 -21.80 -12.45
C ARG A 305 41.18 -21.40 -13.59
N THR A 306 42.47 -21.40 -13.33
CA THR A 306 43.51 -21.09 -14.31
C THR A 306 44.54 -22.22 -14.34
N LEU A 307 44.93 -22.61 -15.55
CA LEU A 307 46.00 -23.59 -15.76
C LEU A 307 47.35 -22.88 -15.65
N VAL A 308 48.19 -23.34 -14.72
CA VAL A 308 49.60 -22.95 -14.61
C VAL A 308 50.45 -24.01 -15.28
N THR A 309 51.20 -23.61 -16.31
CA THR A 309 52.16 -24.47 -17.01
C THR A 309 53.57 -24.20 -16.50
N ALA A 310 54.33 -25.27 -16.26
CA ALA A 310 55.71 -25.19 -15.82
C ALA A 310 56.56 -26.16 -16.64
N VAL A 311 57.63 -25.67 -17.26
CA VAL A 311 58.55 -26.47 -18.09
C VAL A 311 60.00 -26.32 -17.63
N ALA A 312 60.85 -27.30 -17.91
CA ALA A 312 62.27 -27.27 -17.57
C ALA A 312 63.13 -27.20 -18.83
N THR A 313 64.28 -26.52 -18.78
CA THR A 313 65.35 -26.72 -19.78
C THR A 313 66.06 -28.06 -19.56
N ALA A 314 66.90 -28.48 -20.51
CA ALA A 314 67.73 -29.67 -20.33
C ALA A 314 68.58 -29.59 -19.06
N GLY A 315 68.73 -30.72 -18.36
CA GLY A 315 69.53 -30.81 -17.13
C GLY A 315 68.74 -30.65 -15.82
N GLY A 316 67.42 -30.76 -15.86
CA GLY A 316 66.59 -30.83 -14.66
C GLY A 316 65.12 -31.07 -14.97
N ARG A 317 64.30 -31.12 -13.92
CA ARG A 317 62.84 -31.25 -13.99
C ARG A 317 62.15 -30.19 -13.14
N VAL A 318 60.88 -29.92 -13.41
CA VAL A 318 60.03 -29.03 -12.62
C VAL A 318 58.71 -29.70 -12.23
N THR A 319 58.22 -29.42 -11.03
CA THR A 319 56.89 -29.82 -10.56
C THR A 319 56.08 -28.61 -10.08
N GLY A 320 54.77 -28.76 -9.95
CA GLY A 320 53.88 -27.72 -9.44
C GLY A 320 53.01 -27.03 -10.50
N GLY A 321 53.11 -27.41 -11.78
CA GLY A 321 52.11 -27.04 -12.79
C GLY A 321 50.79 -27.78 -12.56
N GLY A 322 49.67 -27.21 -13.04
CA GLY A 322 48.32 -27.77 -12.86
C GLY A 322 47.21 -26.72 -12.91
N HIS A 323 45.96 -27.15 -12.73
CA HIS A 323 44.83 -26.22 -12.58
C HIS A 323 44.72 -25.76 -11.14
N TYR A 324 44.62 -24.45 -10.96
CA TYR A 324 44.52 -23.80 -9.65
C TYR A 324 43.33 -22.86 -9.61
N ASP A 325 42.68 -22.76 -8.45
CA ASP A 325 41.67 -21.74 -8.21
C ASP A 325 42.35 -20.36 -8.22
N TYR A 326 41.74 -19.38 -8.88
CA TYR A 326 42.24 -18.02 -8.92
C TYR A 326 42.32 -17.45 -7.50
N GLY A 327 43.43 -16.78 -7.17
CA GLY A 327 43.73 -16.30 -5.83
C GLY A 327 44.39 -17.33 -4.91
N SER A 328 44.57 -18.58 -5.35
CA SER A 328 45.34 -19.58 -4.59
C SER A 328 46.85 -19.34 -4.68
N GLN A 329 47.58 -19.84 -3.69
CA GLN A 329 49.04 -19.83 -3.68
C GLN A 329 49.56 -21.04 -4.47
N VAL A 330 50.34 -20.78 -5.51
CA VAL A 330 50.98 -21.80 -6.35
C VAL A 330 52.46 -21.87 -5.99
N THR A 331 53.00 -23.09 -5.91
CA THR A 331 54.43 -23.31 -5.66
C THR A 331 55.01 -24.21 -6.73
N LEU A 332 55.98 -23.68 -7.48
CA LEU A 332 56.75 -24.43 -8.46
C LEU A 332 58.08 -24.85 -7.86
N THR A 333 58.55 -26.06 -8.15
CA THR A 333 59.82 -26.58 -7.63
C THR A 333 60.66 -27.18 -8.73
N ALA A 334 61.89 -26.70 -8.84
CA ALA A 334 62.91 -27.16 -9.77
C ALA A 334 63.81 -28.22 -9.11
N PHE A 335 64.20 -29.24 -9.86
CA PHE A 335 65.13 -30.28 -9.44
C PHE A 335 66.23 -30.43 -10.50
N PRO A 336 67.44 -29.91 -10.27
CA PRO A 336 68.58 -30.10 -11.16
C PRO A 336 69.00 -31.57 -11.22
N ASP A 337 69.39 -32.03 -12.41
CA ASP A 337 70.03 -33.33 -12.58
C ASP A 337 71.53 -33.25 -12.26
N SER A 338 72.17 -34.40 -12.07
CA SER A 338 73.61 -34.45 -11.75
C SER A 338 74.45 -33.75 -12.83
N GLY A 339 75.34 -32.86 -12.42
CA GLY A 339 76.20 -32.07 -13.32
C GLY A 339 75.54 -30.79 -13.86
N TYR A 340 74.34 -30.46 -13.39
CA TYR A 340 73.64 -29.21 -13.68
C TYR A 340 73.28 -28.49 -12.39
N ARG A 341 73.22 -27.16 -12.47
CA ARG A 341 72.70 -26.30 -11.39
C ARG A 341 71.51 -25.50 -11.90
N PHE A 342 70.59 -25.21 -10.99
CA PHE A 342 69.49 -24.27 -11.27
C PHE A 342 70.05 -22.86 -11.46
N GLU A 343 69.57 -22.17 -12.50
CA GLU A 343 70.01 -20.82 -12.82
C GLU A 343 68.98 -19.78 -12.39
N ASN A 344 67.74 -19.88 -12.88
CA ASN A 344 66.64 -18.96 -12.57
C ASN A 344 65.28 -19.50 -13.04
N TRP A 345 64.22 -18.82 -12.61
CA TRP A 345 62.88 -18.95 -13.18
C TRP A 345 62.64 -17.87 -14.23
N THR A 346 62.05 -18.25 -15.37
CA THR A 346 61.47 -17.29 -16.32
C THR A 346 59.98 -17.55 -16.53
N ALA A 347 59.23 -16.53 -16.92
CA ALA A 347 57.78 -16.57 -17.05
C ALA A 347 57.27 -15.73 -18.22
N GLY A 348 55.96 -15.84 -18.46
CA GLY A 348 55.22 -15.15 -19.52
C GLY A 348 55.15 -15.97 -20.81
N GLU A 349 54.38 -15.47 -21.78
CA GLU A 349 54.07 -16.21 -23.03
C GLU A 349 55.32 -16.71 -23.77
N LYS A 350 56.40 -15.93 -23.74
CA LYS A 350 57.70 -16.28 -24.36
C LYS A 350 58.72 -16.88 -23.39
N LEU A 351 58.37 -17.03 -22.10
CA LEU A 351 59.24 -17.53 -21.04
C LEU A 351 60.58 -16.78 -20.93
N THR A 352 60.54 -15.45 -21.07
CA THR A 352 61.74 -14.57 -21.06
C THR A 352 61.79 -13.62 -19.87
N VAL A 353 60.68 -13.43 -19.16
CA VAL A 353 60.63 -12.53 -18.00
C VAL A 353 61.20 -13.27 -16.80
N GLN A 354 62.36 -12.87 -16.29
CA GLN A 354 62.90 -13.48 -15.06
C GLN A 354 61.98 -13.18 -13.87
N VAL A 355 61.65 -14.21 -13.10
CA VAL A 355 60.80 -14.12 -11.90
C VAL A 355 61.45 -14.85 -10.74
N GLY A 356 61.13 -14.45 -9.51
CA GLY A 356 61.68 -15.08 -8.31
C GLY A 356 63.18 -14.86 -8.09
N ASN A 357 63.71 -15.52 -7.06
CA ASN A 357 65.14 -15.53 -6.74
C ASN A 357 65.80 -16.79 -7.32
N ALA A 358 67.11 -16.97 -7.08
CA ALA A 358 67.84 -18.20 -7.45
C ALA A 358 67.47 -19.44 -6.61
N ASP A 359 66.29 -19.43 -5.98
CA ASP A 359 65.78 -20.51 -5.16
C ASP A 359 65.11 -21.59 -6.02
N LEU A 360 65.34 -22.85 -5.63
CA LEU A 360 64.73 -24.01 -6.29
C LEU A 360 63.20 -24.03 -6.19
N SER A 361 62.60 -23.21 -5.33
CA SER A 361 61.14 -23.10 -5.15
C SER A 361 60.67 -21.68 -5.41
N TYR A 362 59.64 -21.53 -6.24
CA TYR A 362 59.00 -20.25 -6.53
C TYR A 362 57.53 -20.28 -6.16
N GLY A 363 57.18 -19.51 -5.11
CA GLY A 363 55.81 -19.35 -4.63
C GLY A 363 55.21 -18.02 -5.08
N PHE A 364 54.01 -18.04 -5.63
CA PHE A 364 53.29 -16.83 -6.04
C PHE A 364 51.78 -16.97 -5.83
N LEU A 365 51.07 -15.83 -5.79
CA LEU A 365 49.62 -15.78 -5.74
C LEU A 365 49.06 -15.70 -7.17
N LEU A 366 48.14 -16.58 -7.54
CA LEU A 366 47.56 -16.63 -8.88
C LEU A 366 46.49 -15.55 -9.06
N ILE A 367 46.92 -14.32 -9.29
CA ILE A 367 46.06 -13.15 -9.52
C ILE A 367 46.35 -12.50 -10.88
N ARG A 368 45.61 -11.46 -11.28
CA ARG A 368 45.71 -10.78 -12.59
C ARG A 368 47.11 -10.37 -13.03
N THR A 369 48.04 -10.19 -12.09
CA THR A 369 49.44 -9.82 -12.36
C THR A 369 50.38 -11.02 -12.49
N ALA A 370 49.92 -12.22 -12.14
CA ALA A 370 50.70 -13.45 -12.27
C ALA A 370 50.65 -13.95 -13.72
N PHE A 371 51.76 -14.57 -14.15
CA PHE A 371 51.79 -15.31 -15.40
C PHE A 371 51.13 -16.69 -15.21
N ASP A 372 50.73 -17.31 -16.32
CA ASP A 372 50.20 -18.67 -16.40
C ASP A 372 51.23 -19.67 -16.97
N ALA A 373 52.38 -19.20 -17.45
CA ALA A 373 53.46 -20.01 -17.98
C ALA A 373 54.81 -19.67 -17.33
N TYR A 374 55.52 -20.71 -16.88
CA TYR A 374 56.79 -20.63 -16.17
C TYR A 374 57.80 -21.65 -16.69
N ARG A 375 59.08 -21.33 -16.52
CA ARG A 375 60.21 -22.18 -16.90
C ARG A 375 61.29 -22.18 -15.84
N ALA A 376 61.75 -23.38 -15.47
CA ALA A 376 62.97 -23.58 -14.72
C ALA A 376 64.15 -23.70 -15.68
N ASN A 377 65.14 -22.82 -15.56
CA ASN A 377 66.35 -22.85 -16.37
C ASN A 377 67.50 -23.47 -15.59
N PHE A 378 68.24 -24.37 -16.24
CA PHE A 378 69.37 -25.11 -15.70
C PHE A 378 70.58 -24.93 -16.59
N VAL A 379 71.76 -24.81 -15.98
CA VAL A 379 73.04 -24.69 -16.68
C VAL A 379 73.98 -25.78 -16.22
N LYS A 380 74.79 -26.30 -17.14
CA LYS A 380 75.80 -27.32 -16.82
C LYS A 380 76.87 -26.72 -15.91
N GLU A 381 77.31 -27.45 -14.91
CA GLU A 381 78.42 -27.00 -14.07
C GLU A 381 79.76 -27.17 -14.79
N ASP A 382 80.41 -26.06 -15.13
CA ASP A 382 81.77 -26.06 -15.64
C ASP A 382 82.77 -26.26 -14.50
N GLY A 383 83.16 -27.51 -14.28
CA GLY A 383 84.36 -27.89 -13.54
C GLY A 383 85.51 -28.17 -14.52
N GLY A 384 86.57 -27.38 -14.45
CA GLY A 384 87.73 -27.45 -15.35
C GLY A 384 88.50 -28.79 -15.32
N THR A 385 89.04 -29.11 -16.51
CA THR A 385 90.20 -29.97 -16.83
C THR A 385 90.32 -31.37 -16.22
N ASP A 386 89.77 -32.32 -16.98
CA ASP A 386 90.46 -33.47 -17.61
C ASP A 386 91.24 -34.47 -16.75
N VAL A 387 90.67 -35.67 -16.57
CA VAL A 387 91.32 -36.93 -16.95
C VAL A 387 90.22 -37.91 -17.39
N GLY A 388 90.32 -38.38 -18.63
CA GLY A 388 89.52 -39.48 -19.14
C GLY A 388 89.58 -40.70 -18.22
N VAL A 389 88.46 -40.99 -17.58
CA VAL A 389 88.09 -42.34 -17.14
C VAL A 389 86.68 -42.54 -17.66
N GLY A 390 86.50 -43.57 -18.49
CA GLY A 390 85.22 -43.90 -19.08
C GLY A 390 84.15 -44.08 -18.01
N ALA A 391 83.32 -43.06 -17.83
CA ALA A 391 82.00 -43.23 -17.24
C ALA A 391 81.12 -43.79 -18.35
N THR A 392 81.01 -45.11 -18.38
CA THR A 392 79.88 -45.82 -18.98
C THR A 392 78.61 -45.04 -18.67
N HIS A 393 77.86 -44.67 -19.71
CA HIS A 393 76.51 -44.14 -19.59
C HIS A 393 75.70 -45.08 -18.69
N ALA A 394 75.47 -44.70 -17.43
CA ALA A 394 74.37 -45.28 -16.67
C ALA A 394 73.12 -44.60 -17.19
N LEU A 395 72.53 -45.17 -18.24
CA LEU A 395 71.17 -44.88 -18.65
C LEU A 395 70.24 -44.95 -17.40
N PRO A 396 69.19 -44.12 -17.31
CA PRO A 396 68.24 -44.21 -16.19
C PRO A 396 67.75 -45.66 -16.06
N LEU A 397 67.79 -46.21 -14.84
CA LEU A 397 67.37 -47.59 -14.59
C LEU A 397 65.93 -47.78 -15.09
N PRO A 398 65.64 -48.79 -15.91
CA PRO A 398 64.31 -49.02 -16.46
C PRO A 398 63.24 -49.05 -15.37
N GLY A 399 62.08 -48.44 -15.60
CA GLY A 399 61.05 -48.35 -14.56
C GLY A 399 59.67 -47.98 -15.04
N ALA A 400 58.73 -47.92 -14.10
CA ALA A 400 57.40 -47.41 -14.34
C ALA A 400 56.79 -46.83 -13.06
N TYR A 401 55.85 -45.90 -13.21
CA TYR A 401 54.99 -45.39 -12.15
C TYR A 401 53.57 -45.17 -12.69
N HIS A 402 52.60 -45.10 -11.79
CA HIS A 402 51.19 -44.89 -12.13
C HIS A 402 50.70 -43.56 -11.56
N ALA A 403 50.07 -42.75 -12.40
CA ALA A 403 49.47 -41.47 -12.03
C ALA A 403 48.17 -41.28 -12.82
N GLU A 404 47.10 -40.89 -12.14
CA GLU A 404 45.79 -40.55 -12.74
C GLU A 404 45.23 -41.56 -13.77
N GLY A 405 45.41 -42.86 -13.51
CA GLY A 405 44.89 -43.93 -14.40
C GLY A 405 45.79 -44.27 -15.59
N VAL A 406 46.98 -43.67 -15.68
CA VAL A 406 47.96 -43.88 -16.73
C VAL A 406 49.24 -44.50 -16.15
N LEU A 407 49.75 -45.53 -16.81
CA LEU A 407 51.04 -46.15 -16.53
C LEU A 407 52.09 -45.48 -17.41
N HIS A 408 53.04 -44.79 -16.77
CA HIS A 408 54.19 -44.19 -17.44
C HIS A 408 55.38 -45.14 -17.38
N LEU A 409 55.94 -45.49 -18.54
CA LEU A 409 57.20 -46.24 -18.62
C LEU A 409 58.39 -45.28 -18.67
N VAL A 410 59.54 -45.74 -18.19
CA VAL A 410 60.81 -44.99 -18.25
C VAL A 410 61.91 -45.90 -18.78
N ASN A 411 62.51 -45.51 -19.90
CA ASN A 411 63.61 -46.19 -20.60
C ASN A 411 63.35 -47.67 -20.91
N LEU A 412 62.15 -47.97 -21.44
CA LEU A 412 61.71 -49.34 -21.76
C LEU A 412 61.33 -49.56 -23.25
N GLY A 413 61.74 -48.67 -24.16
CA GLY A 413 61.35 -48.73 -25.57
C GLY A 413 61.74 -50.05 -26.24
N GLY A 414 60.77 -50.70 -26.89
CA GLY A 414 60.94 -51.98 -27.57
C GLY A 414 61.06 -53.20 -26.63
N TYR A 415 60.90 -53.04 -25.32
CA TYR A 415 60.80 -54.18 -24.39
C TYR A 415 59.36 -54.76 -24.38
N SER A 416 59.24 -56.09 -24.26
CA SER A 416 57.99 -56.73 -23.89
C SER A 416 57.81 -56.60 -22.37
N VAL A 417 56.86 -55.76 -21.97
CA VAL A 417 56.56 -55.42 -20.58
C VAL A 417 55.40 -56.27 -20.09
N SER A 418 55.51 -56.79 -18.87
CA SER A 418 54.43 -57.48 -18.17
C SER A 418 54.31 -56.95 -16.74
N VAL A 419 53.07 -56.68 -16.31
CA VAL A 419 52.76 -56.22 -14.95
C VAL A 419 52.02 -57.35 -14.23
N SER A 420 52.45 -57.68 -13.02
CA SER A 420 51.84 -58.71 -12.18
C SER A 420 51.56 -58.20 -10.77
N THR A 421 50.59 -58.78 -10.09
CA THR A 421 50.33 -58.53 -8.66
C THR A 421 51.45 -59.14 -7.80
N MET A 422 51.50 -58.79 -6.51
CA MET A 422 52.45 -59.40 -5.55
C MET A 422 52.30 -60.91 -5.39
N THR A 423 51.15 -61.49 -5.74
CA THR A 423 50.89 -62.94 -5.72
C THR A 423 51.33 -63.64 -7.00
N GLY A 424 51.86 -62.91 -7.98
CA GLY A 424 52.40 -63.44 -9.24
C GLY A 424 51.39 -63.55 -10.38
N GLU A 425 50.17 -63.04 -10.21
CA GLU A 425 49.14 -63.02 -11.25
C GLU A 425 49.41 -61.89 -12.25
N ARG A 426 49.50 -62.20 -13.55
CA ARG A 426 49.82 -61.24 -14.60
C ARG A 426 48.57 -60.47 -15.05
N VAL A 427 48.59 -59.15 -14.91
CA VAL A 427 47.44 -58.26 -15.17
C VAL A 427 47.57 -57.45 -16.47
N LEU A 428 48.80 -57.18 -16.94
CA LEU A 428 49.04 -56.50 -18.22
C LEU A 428 50.23 -57.13 -18.94
N GLN A 429 50.17 -57.17 -20.28
CA GLN A 429 51.32 -57.47 -21.13
C GLN A 429 51.22 -56.69 -22.45
N PHE A 430 52.26 -55.97 -22.80
CA PHE A 430 52.34 -55.19 -24.04
C PHE A 430 53.80 -54.96 -24.44
N THR A 431 54.04 -54.42 -25.63
CA THR A 431 55.37 -54.00 -26.08
C THR A 431 55.42 -52.48 -25.98
N ALA A 432 56.47 -51.93 -25.37
CA ALA A 432 56.61 -50.49 -25.22
C ALA A 432 56.98 -49.84 -26.57
N ASP A 433 56.18 -48.88 -27.01
CA ASP A 433 56.29 -48.24 -28.33
C ASP A 433 57.37 -47.14 -28.37
N GLY A 434 57.89 -46.75 -27.21
CA GLY A 434 58.96 -45.76 -27.03
C GLY A 434 59.52 -45.79 -25.62
N ASP A 435 60.64 -45.09 -25.39
CA ASP A 435 61.37 -45.15 -24.13
C ASP A 435 60.56 -44.61 -22.94
N ASP A 436 59.71 -43.60 -23.16
CA ASP A 436 58.84 -43.01 -22.13
C ASP A 436 57.35 -43.11 -22.51
N ALA A 437 56.95 -44.26 -23.07
CA ALA A 437 55.58 -44.46 -23.54
C ALA A 437 54.54 -44.51 -22.39
N GLU A 438 53.39 -43.90 -22.64
CA GLU A 438 52.25 -43.83 -21.71
C GLU A 438 51.14 -44.79 -22.12
N TYR A 439 50.65 -45.57 -21.16
CA TYR A 439 49.57 -46.53 -21.39
C TYR A 439 48.41 -46.27 -20.45
N ALA A 440 47.22 -46.04 -21.00
CA ALA A 440 46.00 -46.00 -20.20
C ALA A 440 45.80 -47.37 -19.54
N ALA A 441 45.92 -47.41 -18.21
CA ALA A 441 45.90 -48.63 -17.43
C ALA A 441 45.17 -48.38 -16.11
N ALA A 442 43.88 -48.71 -16.08
CA ALA A 442 43.06 -48.67 -14.89
C ALA A 442 43.40 -49.85 -13.96
N LEU A 443 44.53 -49.74 -13.26
CA LEU A 443 44.93 -50.67 -12.21
C LEU A 443 44.27 -50.25 -10.88
N PRO A 444 43.66 -51.18 -10.13
CA PRO A 444 43.20 -50.91 -8.76
C PRO A 444 44.35 -50.47 -7.84
N ALA A 445 44.03 -49.77 -6.75
CA ALA A 445 45.02 -49.39 -5.73
C ALA A 445 45.70 -50.64 -5.15
N GLY A 446 47.02 -50.66 -5.16
CA GLY A 446 47.78 -51.85 -4.84
C GLY A 446 49.24 -51.76 -5.25
N VAL A 447 50.01 -52.82 -4.97
CA VAL A 447 51.42 -52.87 -5.31
C VAL A 447 51.69 -53.92 -6.36
N TYR A 448 52.39 -53.52 -7.41
CA TYR A 448 52.59 -54.30 -8.62
C TYR A 448 54.08 -54.49 -8.92
N ILE A 449 54.38 -55.56 -9.64
CA ILE A 449 55.72 -55.92 -10.12
C ILE A 449 55.73 -55.81 -11.64
N LEU A 450 56.65 -55.01 -12.18
CA LEU A 450 56.90 -54.92 -13.61
C LEU A 450 58.11 -55.75 -14.00
N ASN A 451 57.93 -56.65 -14.98
CA ASN A 451 58.98 -57.42 -15.62
C ASN A 451 59.08 -57.03 -17.10
N ALA A 452 60.29 -56.78 -17.61
CA ALA A 452 60.50 -56.41 -19.00
C ALA A 452 61.57 -57.30 -19.65
N ALA A 453 61.34 -57.75 -20.88
CA ALA A 453 62.27 -58.61 -21.61
C ALA A 453 62.40 -58.17 -23.07
N ARG A 454 63.64 -58.18 -23.58
CA ARG A 454 63.96 -57.88 -24.98
C ARG A 454 65.04 -58.84 -25.48
N TRP A 455 64.65 -59.81 -26.32
CA TRP A 455 65.51 -60.90 -26.80
C TRP A 455 66.26 -61.66 -25.68
N LYS A 456 67.58 -61.46 -25.53
CA LYS A 456 68.43 -62.07 -24.50
C LYS A 456 68.62 -61.18 -23.26
N GLU A 457 68.12 -59.96 -23.29
CA GLU A 457 68.15 -59.00 -22.16
C GLU A 457 66.88 -59.17 -21.33
N ARG A 458 67.04 -59.44 -20.02
CA ARG A 458 65.93 -59.58 -19.08
C ARG A 458 66.12 -58.57 -17.96
N TYR A 459 65.20 -57.62 -17.87
CA TYR A 459 65.14 -56.67 -16.78
C TYR A 459 64.26 -57.24 -15.66
N VAL A 460 64.84 -57.37 -14.48
CA VAL A 460 64.23 -58.07 -13.35
C VAL A 460 63.38 -57.10 -12.52
N ALA A 461 62.09 -57.42 -12.38
CA ALA A 461 61.13 -57.00 -11.37
C ALA A 461 61.39 -55.65 -10.67
N ARG A 462 60.69 -54.57 -11.08
CA ARG A 462 60.60 -53.32 -10.31
C ARG A 462 59.22 -53.17 -9.67
N LYS A 463 59.20 -52.83 -8.37
CA LYS A 463 57.97 -52.62 -7.58
C LYS A 463 57.49 -51.17 -7.74
N PHE A 464 56.22 -50.98 -8.09
CA PHE A 464 55.57 -49.66 -8.10
C PHE A 464 54.20 -49.72 -7.42
N VAL A 465 53.77 -48.59 -6.89
CA VAL A 465 52.52 -48.45 -6.11
C VAL A 465 51.52 -47.68 -6.95
N VAL A 466 50.32 -48.21 -7.07
CA VAL A 466 49.13 -47.51 -7.59
C VAL A 466 48.37 -47.00 -6.37
N LYS A 467 48.19 -45.67 -6.29
CA LYS A 467 47.54 -45.01 -5.16
C LYS A 467 46.03 -44.95 -5.33
#